data_AF-A0A8J3RD12-F1
#
_entry.id   AF-A0A8J3RD12-F1
#
_cell.length_a   1.000
_cell.length_b   1.000
_cell.length_c   1.000
_cell.angle_alpha   90.00
_cell.angle_beta   90.00
_cell.angle_gamma   90.00
#
_symmetry.space_group_name_H-M   'P 1'
#
loop_
_entity.id
_entity.type
_entity.pdbx_description
1 polymer ?
#
loop_
_entity_poly.entity_id
_entity_poly.type
_entity_poly.pdbx_seq_one_letter_code
_entity_poly.pdbx_strand_id
1 'polypeptide(L)'
;MTGSANVWQEVRDLITDRRTGALADRVIALSGAERAEVGRRLPEFLKEMRTTATQMAREDLLGEDESEWSDWELAELQTEVRWEVGDAIAEFRAPLLIAGAGTISGPAAAVAWLSRREFNPRWSPTPDLTDLLRVLAARPADWQTDVAVRLAERIRTTGDPIVPLALALLRACGCEPPKHEPLVVAWLSATVVDDDPLFGPMFPRLFEAEGAGRALREERLTPRPTPWLSLLRRLLAAGRVSREELLDGCVSRFLRGGDAIDLRFFVRLHELVDPTPQEAAARARDYLRLLPAAPGTVAELALAQARRTGPHDPADVVEAIGALTFRAEAKPARAGLKWLDEEVRRSPACADELAPALATAFGHVSYEVQGRAARLALKHAAAFDTGRALIAEAVPMLPAALGAKVAARFGGESSNTYSRSASPGMSARSGWCPYCERSRPGTTSSTSCCRSRRSGAGRTTAVVWAGGRRSCRHTARSSPSTTCPTCSTSGTIRGSIRIIWRPWPRRTARSGTRPRSSWPTSWPSGMRRRCRCCCGWPPGAICPPRRSAASSRC
;
A
#
# COMPACT_ATOMS: atom_id res chain seq x y z
N MET A 1 -36.31 45.17 -12.53
CA MET A 1 -35.50 44.22 -13.34
C MET A 1 -34.04 44.66 -13.54
N THR A 2 -33.60 45.81 -13.01
CA THR A 2 -32.22 46.34 -13.16
C THR A 2 -31.19 45.80 -12.16
N GLY A 3 -31.62 45.29 -10.99
CA GLY A 3 -30.70 44.71 -10.00
C GLY A 3 -30.05 43.38 -10.42
N SER A 4 -30.75 42.57 -11.23
CA SER A 4 -30.32 41.20 -11.57
C SER A 4 -29.12 41.13 -12.53
N ALA A 5 -28.97 42.11 -13.43
CA ALA A 5 -27.83 42.16 -14.36
C ALA A 5 -26.52 42.58 -13.65
N ASN A 6 -26.65 43.41 -12.60
CA ASN A 6 -25.51 43.91 -11.85
C ASN A 6 -24.82 42.80 -11.02
N VAL A 7 -25.62 41.95 -10.37
CA VAL A 7 -25.10 40.89 -9.49
C VAL A 7 -24.27 39.84 -10.24
N TRP A 8 -24.73 39.43 -11.44
CA TRP A 8 -23.95 38.51 -12.26
C TRP A 8 -22.62 39.13 -12.69
N GLN A 9 -22.62 40.40 -13.12
CA GLN A 9 -21.41 41.07 -13.56
C GLN A 9 -20.40 41.21 -12.41
N GLU A 10 -20.86 41.58 -11.22
CA GLU A 10 -20.03 41.65 -10.02
C GLU A 10 -19.35 40.31 -9.69
N VAL A 11 -20.11 39.21 -9.69
CA VAL A 11 -19.56 37.86 -9.44
C VAL A 11 -18.58 37.45 -10.55
N ARG A 12 -18.90 37.74 -11.81
CA ARG A 12 -18.02 37.46 -12.95
C ARG A 12 -16.70 38.21 -12.83
N ASP A 13 -16.73 39.48 -12.46
CA ASP A 13 -15.53 40.30 -12.28
C ASP A 13 -14.67 39.74 -11.14
N LEU A 14 -15.29 39.37 -10.01
CA LEU A 14 -14.59 38.73 -8.89
C LEU A 14 -13.94 37.39 -9.26
N ILE A 15 -14.56 36.60 -10.14
CA ILE A 15 -13.98 35.35 -10.66
C ILE A 15 -12.78 35.66 -11.57
N THR A 16 -12.93 36.62 -12.48
CA THR A 16 -11.91 36.98 -13.47
C THR A 16 -10.69 37.62 -12.79
N ASP A 17 -10.91 38.43 -11.75
CA ASP A 17 -9.87 39.04 -10.92
C ASP A 17 -9.27 38.06 -9.88
N ARG A 18 -9.82 36.84 -9.78
CA ARG A 18 -9.40 35.78 -8.85
C ARG A 18 -9.42 36.21 -7.38
N ARG A 19 -10.37 37.06 -6.99
CA ARG A 19 -10.52 37.58 -5.61
C ARG A 19 -11.34 36.61 -4.75
N THR A 20 -10.76 35.48 -4.36
CA THR A 20 -11.47 34.36 -3.68
C THR A 20 -12.19 34.76 -2.40
N GLY A 21 -11.55 35.55 -1.52
CA GLY A 21 -12.16 35.97 -0.25
C GLY A 21 -13.37 36.90 -0.46
N ALA A 22 -13.22 37.91 -1.32
CA ALA A 22 -14.32 38.82 -1.66
C ALA A 22 -15.45 38.10 -2.41
N LEU A 23 -15.11 37.14 -3.27
CA LEU A 23 -16.09 36.28 -3.93
C LEU A 23 -16.87 35.43 -2.92
N ALA A 24 -16.18 34.83 -1.94
CA ALA A 24 -16.83 34.06 -0.88
C ALA A 24 -17.79 34.93 -0.06
N ASP A 25 -17.33 36.10 0.41
CA ASP A 25 -18.16 37.06 1.14
C ASP A 25 -19.40 37.45 0.33
N ARG A 26 -19.20 37.75 -0.97
CA ARG A 26 -20.28 38.17 -1.85
C ARG A 26 -21.31 37.07 -2.06
N VAL A 27 -20.85 35.85 -2.34
CA VAL A 27 -21.72 34.71 -2.62
C VAL A 27 -22.52 34.27 -1.40
N ILE A 28 -21.95 34.39 -0.19
CA ILE A 28 -22.65 34.15 1.08
C ILE A 28 -23.80 35.16 1.28
N ALA A 29 -23.59 36.42 0.87
CA ALA A 29 -24.57 37.49 1.02
C ALA A 29 -25.71 37.47 -0.02
N LEU A 30 -25.65 36.61 -1.04
CA LEU A 30 -26.66 36.55 -2.09
C LEU A 30 -28.00 35.98 -1.58
N SER A 31 -29.10 36.64 -1.97
CA SER A 31 -30.44 36.11 -1.80
C SER A 31 -30.67 34.82 -2.61
N GLY A 32 -31.73 34.06 -2.30
CA GLY A 32 -32.04 32.83 -3.04
C GLY A 32 -32.26 33.06 -4.55
N ALA A 33 -32.90 34.16 -4.92
CA ALA A 33 -33.14 34.52 -6.33
C ALA A 33 -31.84 34.91 -7.06
N GLU A 34 -30.97 35.69 -6.40
CA GLU A 34 -29.67 36.06 -6.95
C GLU A 34 -28.76 34.84 -7.11
N ARG A 35 -28.74 33.92 -6.13
CA ARG A 35 -28.00 32.66 -6.25
C ARG A 35 -28.48 31.81 -7.43
N ALA A 36 -29.79 31.68 -7.59
CA ALA A 36 -30.37 30.94 -8.72
C ALA A 36 -30.01 31.57 -10.07
N GLU A 37 -29.93 32.91 -10.15
CA GLU A 37 -29.50 33.59 -11.36
C GLU A 37 -28.02 33.31 -11.68
N VAL A 38 -27.12 33.52 -10.72
CA VAL A 38 -25.69 33.29 -10.90
C VAL A 38 -25.42 31.80 -11.22
N GLY A 39 -26.08 30.89 -10.51
CA GLY A 39 -25.95 29.45 -10.72
C GLY A 39 -26.38 28.97 -12.12
N ARG A 40 -27.34 29.67 -12.76
CA ARG A 40 -27.74 29.38 -14.15
C ARG A 40 -26.72 29.87 -15.18
N ARG A 41 -26.06 31.01 -14.93
CA ARG A 41 -25.10 31.61 -15.88
C ARG A 41 -23.69 31.05 -15.75
N LEU A 42 -23.32 30.55 -14.58
CA LEU A 42 -21.97 30.06 -14.29
C LEU A 42 -21.50 28.95 -15.25
N PRO A 43 -22.32 27.95 -15.65
CA PRO A 43 -21.90 26.94 -16.62
C PRO A 43 -21.64 27.49 -18.03
N GLU A 44 -22.44 28.46 -18.47
CA GLU A 44 -22.22 29.12 -19.78
C GLU A 44 -20.97 29.99 -19.74
N PHE A 45 -20.70 30.69 -18.64
CA PHE A 45 -19.45 31.43 -18.48
C PHE A 45 -18.21 30.54 -18.54
N LEU A 46 -18.24 29.36 -17.91
CA LEU A 46 -17.14 28.39 -18.03
C LEU A 46 -16.96 27.93 -19.49
N LYS A 47 -18.05 27.76 -20.24
CA LYS A 47 -18.00 27.42 -21.67
C LYS A 47 -17.39 28.56 -22.49
N GLU A 48 -17.73 29.81 -22.21
CA GLU A 48 -17.12 30.99 -22.82
C GLU A 48 -15.61 31.03 -22.56
N MET A 49 -15.19 30.90 -21.29
CA MET A 49 -13.77 30.87 -20.91
C MET A 49 -13.01 29.77 -21.65
N ARG A 50 -13.62 28.59 -21.80
CA ARG A 50 -13.01 27.47 -22.53
C ARG A 50 -12.86 27.76 -24.02
N THR A 51 -13.87 28.38 -24.64
CA THR A 51 -13.80 28.80 -26.05
C THR A 51 -12.69 29.83 -26.25
N THR A 52 -12.62 30.85 -25.39
CA THR A 52 -11.57 31.88 -25.44
C THR A 52 -10.18 31.27 -25.24
N ALA A 53 -10.01 30.40 -24.24
CA ALA A 53 -8.73 29.71 -24.02
C ALA A 53 -8.34 28.81 -25.19
N THR A 54 -9.32 28.17 -25.85
CA THR A 54 -9.07 27.32 -27.02
C THR A 54 -8.61 28.18 -28.21
N GLN A 55 -9.23 29.33 -28.42
CA GLN A 55 -8.83 30.27 -29.46
C GLN A 55 -7.41 30.79 -29.20
N MET A 56 -7.14 31.27 -27.98
CA MET A 56 -5.80 31.77 -27.62
C MET A 56 -4.72 30.69 -27.75
N ALA A 57 -4.97 29.48 -27.25
CA ALA A 57 -4.02 28.36 -27.39
C ALA A 57 -3.78 27.98 -28.86
N ARG A 58 -4.82 28.03 -29.70
CA ARG A 58 -4.66 27.82 -31.15
C ARG A 58 -3.83 28.93 -31.78
N GLU A 59 -4.11 30.19 -31.48
CA GLU A 59 -3.36 31.35 -31.99
C GLU A 59 -1.90 31.37 -31.52
N ASP A 60 -1.61 30.92 -30.29
CA ASP A 60 -0.26 30.88 -29.74
C ASP A 60 0.58 29.71 -30.31
N LEU A 61 -0.06 28.57 -30.59
CA LEU A 61 0.60 27.36 -31.11
C LEU A 61 0.66 27.31 -32.64
N LEU A 62 -0.34 27.85 -33.33
CA LEU A 62 -0.35 28.02 -34.78
C LEU A 62 0.33 29.36 -35.11
N GLY A 63 1.43 29.31 -35.86
CA GLY A 63 1.88 30.49 -36.60
C GLY A 63 0.90 30.86 -37.72
N GLU A 64 1.22 31.88 -38.51
CA GLU A 64 0.33 32.45 -39.54
C GLU A 64 -0.09 31.48 -40.68
N ASP A 65 0.43 30.25 -40.76
CA ASP A 65 0.18 29.33 -41.89
C ASP A 65 -0.29 27.93 -41.44
N GLU A 66 -1.62 27.75 -41.39
CA GLU A 66 -2.33 26.51 -41.04
C GLU A 66 -2.38 25.50 -42.21
N SER A 67 -1.98 25.92 -43.42
CA SER A 67 -2.30 25.22 -44.67
C SER A 67 -1.37 24.05 -45.05
N GLU A 68 -0.23 23.88 -44.36
CA GLU A 68 0.78 22.84 -44.67
C GLU A 68 0.84 21.68 -43.68
N TRP A 69 -0.05 21.64 -42.69
CA TRP A 69 0.04 20.67 -41.59
C TRP A 69 -0.58 19.32 -41.96
N SER A 70 0.12 18.23 -41.65
CA SER A 70 -0.41 16.89 -41.82
C SER A 70 -1.39 16.48 -40.72
N ASP A 71 -2.20 15.44 -40.97
CA ASP A 71 -3.23 14.96 -40.03
C ASP A 71 -2.68 14.60 -38.63
N TRP A 72 -1.46 14.06 -38.54
CA TRP A 72 -0.87 13.69 -37.25
C TRP A 72 -0.34 14.93 -36.49
N GLU A 73 0.13 15.95 -37.20
CA GLU A 73 0.54 17.25 -36.61
C GLU A 73 -0.67 17.98 -36.06
N LEU A 74 -1.81 17.95 -36.76
CA LEU A 74 -3.08 18.49 -36.27
C LEU A 74 -3.58 17.73 -35.04
N ALA A 75 -3.41 16.41 -34.96
CA ALA A 75 -3.78 15.62 -33.79
C ALA A 75 -2.89 15.89 -32.56
N GLU A 76 -1.59 16.13 -32.78
CA GLU A 76 -0.64 16.54 -31.75
C GLU A 76 -0.96 17.96 -31.25
N LEU A 77 -1.21 18.91 -32.16
CA LEU A 77 -1.66 20.26 -31.83
C LEU A 77 -2.96 20.25 -31.01
N GLN A 78 -3.96 19.46 -31.40
CA GLN A 78 -5.19 19.32 -30.62
C GLN A 78 -4.93 18.80 -29.20
N THR A 79 -3.91 17.96 -29.02
CA THR A 79 -3.51 17.48 -27.71
C THR A 79 -2.86 18.59 -26.89
N GLU A 80 -1.97 19.38 -27.49
CA GLU A 80 -1.32 20.54 -26.84
C GLU A 80 -2.32 21.65 -26.49
N VAL A 81 -3.17 22.05 -27.45
CA VAL A 81 -4.27 23.01 -27.21
C VAL A 81 -5.13 22.56 -26.03
N ARG A 82 -5.47 21.27 -25.94
CA ARG A 82 -6.25 20.74 -24.80
C ARG A 82 -5.50 20.89 -23.48
N TRP A 83 -4.17 20.74 -23.46
CA TRP A 83 -3.37 20.95 -22.26
C TRP A 83 -3.32 22.43 -21.87
N GLU A 84 -3.03 23.33 -22.80
CA GLU A 84 -3.00 24.79 -22.54
C GLU A 84 -4.34 25.33 -22.06
N VAL A 85 -5.45 24.88 -22.68
CA VAL A 85 -6.80 25.20 -22.21
C VAL A 85 -7.03 24.70 -20.78
N GLY A 86 -6.56 23.49 -20.48
CA GLY A 86 -6.65 22.91 -19.14
C GLY A 86 -5.92 23.74 -18.09
N ASP A 87 -4.70 24.18 -18.42
CA ASP A 87 -3.87 25.01 -17.53
C ASP A 87 -4.46 26.42 -17.36
N ALA A 88 -4.94 27.04 -18.44
CA ALA A 88 -5.61 28.34 -18.40
C ALA A 88 -6.87 28.31 -17.50
N ILE A 89 -7.71 27.27 -17.62
CA ILE A 89 -8.89 27.11 -16.75
C ILE A 89 -8.48 26.79 -15.31
N ALA A 90 -7.38 26.06 -15.09
CA ALA A 90 -6.88 25.74 -13.76
C ALA A 90 -6.52 26.98 -12.94
N GLU A 91 -6.11 28.08 -13.58
CA GLU A 91 -5.86 29.36 -12.90
C GLU A 91 -7.11 29.94 -12.22
N PHE A 92 -8.30 29.60 -12.72
CA PHE A 92 -9.59 30.04 -12.19
C PHE A 92 -10.28 28.97 -11.34
N ARG A 93 -9.59 27.85 -11.05
CA ARG A 93 -10.15 26.72 -10.29
C ARG A 93 -10.78 27.17 -8.97
N ALA A 94 -10.02 27.87 -8.12
CA ALA A 94 -10.50 28.27 -6.80
C ALA A 94 -11.75 29.17 -6.86
N PRO A 95 -11.77 30.30 -7.61
CA PRO A 95 -12.98 31.12 -7.70
C PRO A 95 -14.16 30.39 -8.36
N LEU A 96 -13.95 29.53 -9.36
CA LEU A 96 -15.03 28.75 -9.97
C LEU A 96 -15.63 27.71 -9.02
N LEU A 97 -14.81 27.07 -8.17
CA LEU A 97 -15.30 26.18 -7.12
C LEU A 97 -16.14 26.94 -6.09
N ILE A 98 -15.67 28.11 -5.63
CA ILE A 98 -16.37 28.98 -4.67
C ILE A 98 -17.71 29.44 -5.23
N ALA A 99 -17.71 29.98 -6.46
CA ALA A 99 -18.93 30.43 -7.13
C ALA A 99 -19.94 29.29 -7.28
N GLY A 100 -19.50 28.12 -7.75
CA GLY A 100 -20.37 26.97 -7.92
C GLY A 100 -20.95 26.44 -6.62
N ALA A 101 -20.12 26.28 -5.58
CA ALA A 101 -20.56 25.82 -4.26
C ALA A 101 -21.62 26.73 -3.64
N GLY A 102 -21.47 28.05 -3.82
CA GLY A 102 -22.37 29.00 -3.18
C GLY A 102 -23.61 29.36 -4.00
N THR A 103 -23.62 29.13 -5.31
CA THR A 103 -24.73 29.55 -6.19
C THR A 103 -25.54 28.41 -6.79
N ILE A 104 -24.97 27.22 -6.98
CA ILE A 104 -25.71 26.07 -7.51
C ILE A 104 -26.67 25.53 -6.43
N SER A 105 -27.95 25.48 -6.75
CA SER A 105 -29.02 25.15 -5.78
C SER A 105 -29.09 23.66 -5.48
N GLY A 106 -29.05 22.80 -6.51
CA GLY A 106 -29.21 21.35 -6.34
C GLY A 106 -27.92 20.65 -5.88
N PRO A 107 -27.95 19.80 -4.83
CA PRO A 107 -26.77 19.08 -4.35
C PRO A 107 -26.07 18.26 -5.44
N ALA A 108 -26.83 17.50 -6.24
CA ALA A 108 -26.28 16.68 -7.32
C ALA A 108 -25.58 17.53 -8.40
N ALA A 109 -26.17 18.68 -8.76
CA ALA A 109 -25.57 19.61 -9.72
C ALA A 109 -24.30 20.26 -9.15
N ALA A 110 -24.29 20.61 -7.87
CA ALA A 110 -23.11 21.15 -7.20
C ALA A 110 -21.98 20.12 -7.15
N VAL A 111 -22.29 18.86 -6.82
CA VAL A 111 -21.32 17.75 -6.85
C VAL A 111 -20.75 17.55 -8.25
N ALA A 112 -21.60 17.58 -9.28
CA ALA A 112 -21.16 17.46 -10.67
C ALA A 112 -20.23 18.62 -11.06
N TRP A 113 -20.50 19.83 -10.59
CA TRP A 113 -19.64 21.00 -10.77
C TRP A 113 -18.29 20.84 -10.06
N LEU A 114 -18.32 20.56 -8.75
CA LEU A 114 -17.12 20.44 -7.91
C LEU A 114 -16.20 19.28 -8.35
N SER A 115 -16.77 18.25 -8.97
CA SER A 115 -16.05 17.07 -9.47
C SER A 115 -15.59 17.20 -10.93
N ARG A 116 -15.73 18.37 -11.58
CA ARG A 116 -15.32 18.54 -12.97
C ARG A 116 -13.82 18.30 -13.12
N ARG A 117 -13.46 17.55 -14.16
CA ARG A 117 -12.07 17.20 -14.48
C ARG A 117 -11.20 18.44 -14.78
N GLU A 118 -11.82 19.49 -15.33
CA GLU A 118 -11.16 20.75 -15.67
C GLU A 118 -10.66 21.50 -14.41
N PHE A 119 -11.31 21.30 -13.27
CA PHE A 119 -10.84 21.80 -11.97
C PHE A 119 -9.79 20.91 -11.35
N ASN A 120 -9.25 19.95 -12.10
CA ASN A 120 -8.41 18.93 -11.54
C ASN A 120 -7.24 18.49 -12.44
N PRO A 121 -6.30 19.41 -12.73
CA PRO A 121 -5.11 19.07 -13.50
C PRO A 121 -4.22 18.12 -12.71
N ARG A 122 -3.62 17.15 -13.41
CA ARG A 122 -2.79 16.08 -12.81
C ARG A 122 -1.59 16.60 -12.01
N TRP A 123 -1.16 17.84 -12.21
CA TRP A 123 0.03 18.44 -11.59
C TRP A 123 -0.24 19.78 -10.89
N SER A 124 -1.50 20.05 -10.55
CA SER A 124 -1.85 21.28 -9.82
C SER A 124 -1.79 21.04 -8.31
N PRO A 125 -1.22 21.96 -7.51
CA PRO A 125 -1.33 21.90 -6.07
C PRO A 125 -2.81 21.86 -5.64
N THR A 126 -3.07 21.25 -4.49
CA THR A 126 -4.43 21.27 -3.92
C THR A 126 -4.77 22.72 -3.57
N PRO A 127 -5.91 23.26 -4.02
CA PRO A 127 -6.28 24.64 -3.73
C PRO A 127 -6.50 24.80 -2.23
N ASP A 128 -6.25 26.01 -1.72
CA ASP A 128 -6.72 26.36 -0.38
C ASP A 128 -8.25 26.23 -0.35
N LEU A 129 -8.74 25.39 0.55
CA LEU A 129 -10.17 25.10 0.69
C LEU A 129 -10.85 26.05 1.67
N THR A 130 -10.13 26.97 2.32
CA THR A 130 -10.67 27.81 3.41
C THR A 130 -11.90 28.61 2.98
N ASP A 131 -11.80 29.39 1.90
CA ASP A 131 -12.93 30.18 1.39
C ASP A 131 -14.07 29.30 0.86
N LEU A 132 -13.73 28.18 0.22
CA LEU A 132 -14.71 27.20 -0.27
C LEU A 132 -15.51 26.57 0.88
N LEU A 133 -14.84 26.17 1.96
CA LEU A 133 -15.48 25.59 3.14
C LEU A 133 -16.34 26.63 3.87
N ARG A 134 -15.92 27.90 3.93
CA ARG A 134 -16.78 29.00 4.44
C ARG A 134 -18.07 29.11 3.65
N VAL A 135 -18.00 29.08 2.32
CA VAL A 135 -19.19 29.15 1.45
C VAL A 135 -20.08 27.93 1.64
N LEU A 136 -19.50 26.73 1.70
CA LEU A 136 -20.25 25.49 1.94
C LEU A 136 -20.94 25.49 3.30
N ALA A 137 -20.27 25.97 4.36
CA ALA A 137 -20.82 26.06 5.71
C ALA A 137 -22.01 27.02 5.82
N ALA A 138 -22.11 28.03 4.94
CA ALA A 138 -23.24 28.96 4.87
C ALA A 138 -24.48 28.39 4.17
N ARG A 139 -24.40 27.18 3.58
CA ARG A 139 -25.52 26.53 2.91
C ARG A 139 -26.47 25.85 3.92
N PRO A 140 -27.72 25.55 3.56
CA PRO A 140 -28.61 24.74 4.41
C PRO A 140 -27.99 23.39 4.80
N ALA A 141 -28.23 22.92 6.02
CA ALA A 141 -27.56 21.73 6.57
C ALA A 141 -27.91 20.42 5.84
N ASP A 142 -29.15 20.28 5.38
CA ASP A 142 -29.62 19.18 4.55
C ASP A 142 -28.89 19.14 3.20
N TRP A 143 -28.71 20.31 2.58
CA TRP A 143 -27.94 20.46 1.35
C TRP A 143 -26.46 20.10 1.56
N GLN A 144 -25.84 20.57 2.65
CA GLN A 144 -24.45 20.26 2.97
C GLN A 144 -24.23 18.75 3.13
N THR A 145 -25.15 18.09 3.84
CA THR A 145 -25.12 16.64 4.08
C THR A 145 -25.22 15.86 2.77
N ASP A 146 -26.17 16.19 1.90
CA ASP A 146 -26.34 15.51 0.61
C ASP A 146 -25.10 15.70 -0.30
N VAL A 147 -24.53 16.91 -0.33
CA VAL A 147 -23.28 17.15 -1.06
C VAL A 147 -22.12 16.34 -0.47
N ALA A 148 -21.94 16.32 0.85
CA ALA A 148 -20.86 15.58 1.51
C ALA A 148 -20.92 14.09 1.20
N VAL A 149 -22.11 13.48 1.34
CA VAL A 149 -22.34 12.06 1.05
C VAL A 149 -22.05 11.76 -0.42
N ARG A 150 -22.60 12.53 -1.35
CA ARG A 150 -22.38 12.32 -2.79
C ARG A 150 -20.92 12.52 -3.21
N LEU A 151 -20.21 13.48 -2.61
CA LEU A 151 -18.78 13.66 -2.85
C LEU A 151 -17.98 12.45 -2.37
N ALA A 152 -18.31 11.95 -1.18
CA ALA A 152 -17.66 10.78 -0.61
C ALA A 152 -17.91 9.51 -1.45
N GLU A 153 -19.13 9.29 -1.93
CA GLU A 153 -19.49 8.15 -2.80
C GLU A 153 -18.81 8.19 -4.17
N ARG A 154 -18.30 9.36 -4.61
CA ARG A 154 -17.55 9.48 -5.87
C ARG A 154 -16.10 9.07 -5.77
N ILE A 155 -15.57 8.90 -4.55
CA ILE A 155 -14.20 8.44 -4.35
C ILE A 155 -14.06 7.03 -4.93
N ARG A 156 -13.02 6.84 -5.74
CA ARG A 156 -12.61 5.56 -6.34
C ARG A 156 -11.20 5.20 -5.91
N THR A 157 -10.32 6.19 -5.78
CA THR A 157 -8.95 6.00 -5.33
C THR A 157 -8.54 7.03 -4.28
N THR A 158 -7.50 6.73 -3.51
CA THR A 158 -6.95 7.64 -2.51
C THR A 158 -6.31 8.89 -3.13
N GLY A 159 -5.91 8.81 -4.40
CA GLY A 159 -5.36 9.94 -5.16
C GLY A 159 -6.43 10.80 -5.83
N ASP A 160 -7.71 10.49 -5.63
CA ASP A 160 -8.80 11.27 -6.21
C ASP A 160 -8.79 12.68 -5.61
N PRO A 161 -8.71 13.74 -6.43
CA PRO A 161 -8.57 15.11 -5.90
C PRO A 161 -9.82 15.67 -5.22
N ILE A 162 -10.91 14.90 -5.23
CA ILE A 162 -12.11 15.19 -4.46
C ILE A 162 -11.98 14.78 -2.99
N VAL A 163 -11.03 13.89 -2.65
CA VAL A 163 -10.84 13.35 -1.29
C VAL A 163 -10.65 14.45 -0.24
N PRO A 164 -9.76 15.45 -0.42
CA PRO A 164 -9.59 16.49 0.60
C PRO A 164 -10.87 17.27 0.88
N LEU A 165 -11.63 17.60 -0.18
CA LEU A 165 -12.89 18.32 -0.06
C LEU A 165 -13.98 17.47 0.61
N ALA A 166 -14.13 16.21 0.20
CA ALA A 166 -15.11 15.29 0.78
C ALA A 166 -14.87 15.08 2.28
N LEU A 167 -13.62 14.81 2.68
CA LEU A 167 -13.27 14.62 4.10
C LEU A 167 -13.45 15.90 4.92
N ALA A 168 -13.06 17.06 4.37
CA ALA A 168 -13.26 18.33 5.06
C ALA A 168 -14.74 18.67 5.26
N LEU A 169 -15.58 18.42 4.25
CA LEU A 169 -17.01 18.67 4.34
C LEU A 169 -17.71 17.71 5.30
N LEU A 170 -17.35 16.41 5.28
CA LEU A 170 -17.84 15.43 6.26
C LEU A 170 -17.50 15.84 7.70
N ARG A 171 -16.28 16.36 7.94
CA ARG A 171 -15.89 16.88 9.25
C ARG A 171 -16.69 18.12 9.66
N ALA A 172 -16.96 19.02 8.72
CA ALA A 172 -17.68 20.26 8.98
C ALA A 172 -19.18 20.05 9.21
N CYS A 173 -19.84 19.19 8.43
CA CYS A 173 -21.27 18.87 8.61
C CYS A 173 -21.54 18.01 9.85
N GLY A 174 -20.55 17.23 10.32
CA GLY A 174 -20.73 16.22 11.36
C GLY A 174 -21.69 15.08 10.96
N CYS A 175 -21.99 14.96 9.67
CA CYS A 175 -22.92 14.00 9.12
C CYS A 175 -22.30 12.59 9.05
N GLU A 176 -23.13 11.55 9.19
CA GLU A 176 -22.64 10.16 9.17
C GLU A 176 -22.02 9.83 7.80
N PRO A 177 -20.75 9.40 7.73
CA PRO A 177 -20.12 9.05 6.47
C PRO A 177 -20.81 7.85 5.81
N PRO A 178 -21.06 7.89 4.49
CA PRO A 178 -21.68 6.77 3.78
C PRO A 178 -20.85 5.50 3.93
N LYS A 179 -21.52 4.33 3.91
CA LYS A 179 -20.86 3.01 3.94
C LYS A 179 -20.17 2.75 2.61
N HIS A 180 -19.06 3.42 2.38
CA HIS A 180 -18.30 3.38 1.15
C HIS A 180 -16.84 3.06 1.46
N GLU A 181 -16.36 1.92 0.98
CA GLU A 181 -15.06 1.40 1.35
C GLU A 181 -13.87 2.26 0.84
N PRO A 182 -13.87 2.76 -0.42
CA PRO A 182 -12.84 3.70 -0.88
C PRO A 182 -12.72 4.97 -0.02
N LEU A 183 -13.80 5.41 0.63
CA LEU A 183 -13.76 6.54 1.55
C LEU A 183 -12.91 6.20 2.80
N VAL A 184 -13.03 4.98 3.34
CA VAL A 184 -12.23 4.52 4.48
C VAL A 184 -10.75 4.52 4.12
N VAL A 185 -10.39 3.94 2.97
CA VAL A 185 -8.99 3.89 2.51
C VAL A 185 -8.44 5.30 2.25
N ALA A 186 -9.27 6.20 1.69
CA ALA A 186 -8.91 7.60 1.47
C ALA A 186 -8.70 8.38 2.78
N TRP A 187 -9.56 8.17 3.78
CA TRP A 187 -9.42 8.73 5.12
C TRP A 187 -8.13 8.26 5.80
N LEU A 188 -7.81 6.96 5.72
CA LEU A 188 -6.57 6.40 6.28
C LEU A 188 -5.30 6.91 5.58
N SER A 189 -5.40 7.24 4.29
CA SER A 189 -4.29 7.78 3.51
C SER A 189 -4.11 9.30 3.67
N ALA A 190 -5.11 9.99 4.22
CA ALA A 190 -5.04 11.41 4.50
C ALA A 190 -4.20 11.69 5.76
N THR A 191 -3.88 12.96 5.96
CA THR A 191 -3.19 13.40 7.18
C THR A 191 -4.02 13.05 8.42
N VAL A 192 -3.37 12.46 9.42
CA VAL A 192 -3.97 12.17 10.72
C VAL A 192 -4.35 13.47 11.42
N VAL A 193 -5.59 13.54 11.89
CA VAL A 193 -6.14 14.67 12.64
C VAL A 193 -6.43 14.21 14.07
N ASP A 194 -5.93 14.96 15.06
CA ASP A 194 -6.30 14.73 16.46
C ASP A 194 -7.78 15.14 16.66
N ASP A 195 -8.51 14.40 17.50
CA ASP A 195 -9.95 14.63 17.74
C ASP A 195 -10.83 14.63 16.47
N ASP A 196 -10.44 13.87 15.43
CA ASP A 196 -11.18 13.79 14.17
C ASP A 196 -12.64 13.35 14.40
N PRO A 197 -13.66 14.16 14.05
CA PRO A 197 -15.06 13.79 14.24
C PRO A 197 -15.46 12.57 13.38
N LEU A 198 -14.69 12.26 12.33
CA LEU A 198 -14.91 11.05 11.53
C LEU A 198 -14.43 9.77 12.24
N PHE A 199 -13.62 9.89 13.29
CA PHE A 199 -13.01 8.73 13.93
C PHE A 199 -14.07 7.76 14.45
N GLY A 200 -15.09 8.24 15.16
CA GLY A 200 -16.17 7.39 15.70
C GLY A 200 -16.82 6.47 14.66
N PRO A 201 -17.46 7.01 13.60
CA PRO A 201 -18.12 6.19 12.58
C PRO A 201 -17.16 5.41 11.67
N MET A 202 -15.92 5.89 11.47
CA MET A 202 -14.95 5.26 10.56
C MET A 202 -14.07 4.20 11.24
N PHE A 203 -13.88 4.28 12.56
CA PHE A 203 -12.99 3.40 13.31
C PHE A 203 -13.40 1.92 13.24
N PRO A 204 -14.66 1.52 13.43
CA PRO A 204 -15.05 0.12 13.24
C PRO A 204 -14.76 -0.37 11.81
N ARG A 205 -14.96 0.51 10.81
CA ARG A 205 -14.77 0.21 9.39
C ARG A 205 -13.30 -0.01 9.00
N LEU A 206 -12.34 0.47 9.81
CA LEU A 206 -10.90 0.21 9.65
C LEU A 206 -10.58 -1.29 9.56
N PHE A 207 -11.27 -2.10 10.36
CA PHE A 207 -11.03 -3.54 10.46
C PHE A 207 -11.78 -4.35 9.38
N GLU A 208 -12.67 -3.70 8.63
CA GLU A 208 -13.51 -4.33 7.61
C GLU A 208 -13.08 -3.99 6.20
N ALA A 209 -12.65 -2.75 5.97
CA ALA A 209 -12.29 -2.28 4.64
C ALA A 209 -11.09 -3.05 4.05
N GLU A 210 -11.27 -3.61 2.87
CA GLU A 210 -10.17 -4.07 2.03
C GLU A 210 -9.29 -2.88 1.66
N GLY A 211 -7.98 -3.13 1.55
CA GLY A 211 -7.01 -2.07 1.28
C GLY A 211 -6.67 -1.15 2.47
N ALA A 212 -7.39 -1.20 3.60
CA ALA A 212 -7.03 -0.42 4.81
C ALA A 212 -5.59 -0.72 5.28
N GLY A 213 -5.24 -2.01 5.32
CA GLY A 213 -3.90 -2.46 5.64
C GLY A 213 -2.83 -1.95 4.65
N ARG A 214 -3.19 -1.90 3.36
CA ARG A 214 -2.31 -1.39 2.30
C ARG A 214 -2.09 0.12 2.41
N ALA A 215 -3.12 0.88 2.74
CA ALA A 215 -3.02 2.31 3.02
C ALA A 215 -2.06 2.58 4.20
N LEU A 216 -2.10 1.70 5.21
CA LEU A 216 -1.32 1.84 6.44
C LEU A 216 0.00 1.03 6.44
N ARG A 217 0.43 0.49 5.30
CA ARG A 217 1.59 -0.44 5.23
C ARG A 217 2.92 0.17 5.72
N GLU A 218 3.03 1.49 5.61
CA GLU A 218 4.22 2.26 6.01
C GLU A 218 4.24 2.59 7.51
N GLU A 219 3.16 2.35 8.24
CA GLU A 219 3.07 2.62 9.67
C GLU A 219 3.97 1.67 10.48
N ARG A 220 4.83 2.20 11.35
CA ARG A 220 5.84 1.44 12.11
C ARG A 220 5.70 1.73 13.60
N LEU A 221 6.02 0.75 14.43
CA LEU A 221 6.12 0.91 15.89
C LEU A 221 7.46 1.48 16.33
N THR A 222 8.54 1.10 15.65
CA THR A 222 9.92 1.40 16.04
C THR A 222 10.62 2.27 14.97
N PRO A 223 11.53 3.19 15.38
CA PRO A 223 11.96 3.49 16.75
C PRO A 223 10.91 4.24 17.59
N ARG A 224 9.90 4.85 16.95
CA ARG A 224 8.71 5.42 17.60
C ARG A 224 7.50 5.17 16.70
N PRO A 225 6.27 5.09 17.27
CA PRO A 225 5.08 4.87 16.47
C PRO A 225 4.84 6.01 15.46
N THR A 226 4.57 5.66 14.21
CA THR A 226 4.12 6.57 13.14
C THR A 226 2.72 7.14 13.42
N PRO A 227 2.23 8.13 12.66
CA PRO A 227 1.07 8.95 13.05
C PRO A 227 -0.19 8.18 13.47
N TRP A 228 -0.60 7.15 12.71
CA TRP A 228 -1.80 6.38 13.05
C TRP A 228 -1.61 5.52 14.30
N LEU A 229 -0.50 4.77 14.38
CA LEU A 229 -0.20 3.97 15.58
C LEU A 229 0.03 4.87 16.81
N SER A 230 0.60 6.05 16.62
CA SER A 230 0.75 7.06 17.65
C SER A 230 -0.59 7.62 18.13
N LEU A 231 -1.53 7.88 17.21
CA LEU A 231 -2.89 8.33 17.55
C LEU A 231 -3.62 7.25 18.35
N LEU A 232 -3.65 6.00 17.85
CA LEU A 232 -4.33 4.89 18.52
C LEU A 232 -3.76 4.65 19.92
N ARG A 233 -2.45 4.78 20.11
CA ARG A 233 -1.82 4.71 21.44
C ARG A 233 -2.30 5.82 22.38
N ARG A 234 -2.43 7.06 21.88
CA ARG A 234 -2.94 8.18 22.69
C ARG A 234 -4.41 7.98 23.05
N LEU A 235 -5.23 7.55 22.09
CA LEU A 235 -6.66 7.29 22.30
C LEU A 235 -6.88 6.15 23.29
N LEU A 236 -6.06 5.10 23.21
CA LEU A 236 -6.06 3.99 24.17
C LEU A 236 -5.69 4.46 25.58
N ALA A 237 -4.61 5.24 25.70
CA ALA A 237 -4.18 5.80 27.00
C ALA A 237 -5.21 6.77 27.59
N ALA A 238 -5.97 7.47 26.75
CA ALA A 238 -7.06 8.36 27.14
C ALA A 238 -8.39 7.62 27.39
N GLY A 239 -8.47 6.29 27.18
CA GLY A 239 -9.70 5.51 27.34
C GLY A 239 -10.80 5.80 26.32
N ARG A 240 -10.47 6.47 25.20
CA ARG A 240 -11.43 6.79 24.12
C ARG A 240 -11.64 5.65 23.13
N VAL A 241 -10.72 4.68 23.15
CA VAL A 241 -10.81 3.41 22.44
C VAL A 241 -10.46 2.34 23.45
N SER A 242 -11.27 1.30 23.57
CA SER A 242 -11.00 0.23 24.51
C SER A 242 -9.96 -0.76 23.97
N ARG A 243 -9.24 -1.43 24.88
CA ARG A 243 -8.32 -2.52 24.51
C ARG A 243 -9.06 -3.67 23.83
N GLU A 244 -10.27 -3.97 24.29
CA GLU A 244 -11.15 -5.00 23.75
C GLU A 244 -11.49 -4.73 22.28
N GLU A 245 -11.98 -3.53 21.95
CA GLU A 245 -12.31 -3.14 20.57
C GLU A 245 -11.13 -3.26 19.60
N LEU A 246 -9.92 -2.88 20.03
CA LEU A 246 -8.72 -3.00 19.20
C LEU A 246 -8.33 -4.46 18.96
N LEU A 247 -8.40 -5.29 20.01
CA LEU A 247 -8.04 -6.70 19.92
C LEU A 247 -9.06 -7.48 19.08
N ASP A 248 -10.36 -7.25 19.29
CA ASP A 248 -11.42 -7.88 18.50
C ASP A 248 -11.39 -7.42 17.05
N GLY A 249 -11.16 -6.13 16.80
CA GLY A 249 -10.94 -5.60 15.47
C GLY A 249 -9.76 -6.29 14.77
N CYS A 250 -8.61 -6.40 15.43
CA CYS A 250 -7.43 -7.07 14.89
C CYS A 250 -7.69 -8.55 14.59
N VAL A 251 -8.26 -9.30 15.55
CA VAL A 251 -8.52 -10.74 15.37
C VAL A 251 -9.57 -10.99 14.28
N SER A 252 -10.66 -10.21 14.26
CA SER A 252 -11.66 -10.25 13.18
C SER A 252 -11.02 -9.99 11.82
N ARG A 253 -10.14 -8.98 11.73
CA ARG A 253 -9.40 -8.69 10.50
C ARG A 253 -8.48 -9.84 10.09
N PHE A 254 -7.82 -10.52 11.04
CA PHE A 254 -6.99 -11.69 10.73
C PHE A 254 -7.80 -12.87 10.22
N LEU A 255 -8.96 -13.14 10.84
CA LEU A 255 -9.85 -14.25 10.45
C LEU A 255 -10.48 -14.03 9.07
N ARG A 256 -10.72 -12.77 8.67
CA ARG A 256 -11.12 -12.41 7.29
C ARG A 256 -10.04 -12.75 6.24
N GLY A 257 -8.79 -12.99 6.64
CA GLY A 257 -7.69 -13.33 5.75
C GLY A 257 -7.14 -12.14 4.96
N GLY A 258 -6.17 -12.38 4.09
CA GLY A 258 -5.48 -11.35 3.32
C GLY A 258 -4.00 -11.67 3.14
N ASP A 259 -3.30 -10.86 2.35
CA ASP A 259 -1.86 -11.03 2.18
C ASP A 259 -1.05 -10.47 3.37
N ALA A 260 0.23 -10.80 3.43
CA ALA A 260 1.11 -10.36 4.52
C ALA A 260 1.36 -8.84 4.54
N ILE A 261 1.15 -8.13 3.43
CA ILE A 261 1.29 -6.66 3.35
C ILE A 261 0.06 -6.02 3.98
N ASP A 262 -1.13 -6.53 3.65
CA ASP A 262 -2.40 -6.01 4.14
C ASP A 262 -2.57 -6.27 5.65
N LEU A 263 -2.10 -7.41 6.17
CA LEU A 263 -2.22 -7.72 7.60
C LEU A 263 -1.13 -7.09 8.48
N ARG A 264 -0.08 -6.54 7.88
CA ARG A 264 1.11 -6.03 8.60
C ARG A 264 0.78 -4.92 9.61
N PHE A 265 -0.08 -3.98 9.22
CA PHE A 265 -0.50 -2.90 10.11
C PHE A 265 -1.22 -3.45 11.35
N PHE A 266 -2.12 -4.42 11.17
CA PHE A 266 -2.90 -5.00 12.25
C PHE A 266 -2.07 -5.87 13.20
N VAL A 267 -1.03 -6.56 12.68
CA VAL A 267 -0.02 -7.23 13.51
C VAL A 267 0.69 -6.22 14.41
N ARG A 268 1.13 -5.09 13.85
CA ARG A 268 1.76 -3.99 14.63
C ARG A 268 0.80 -3.36 15.63
N LEU A 269 -0.47 -3.19 15.27
CA LEU A 269 -1.47 -2.67 16.18
C LEU A 269 -1.71 -3.63 17.34
N HIS A 270 -1.76 -4.94 17.08
CA HIS A 270 -1.87 -5.97 18.11
C HIS A 270 -0.67 -5.97 19.05
N GLU A 271 0.55 -5.89 18.51
CA GLU A 271 1.79 -5.74 19.27
C GLU A 271 1.81 -4.46 20.12
N LEU A 272 1.22 -3.36 19.63
CA LEU A 272 1.12 -2.10 20.37
C LEU A 272 0.21 -2.22 21.59
N VAL A 273 -0.90 -2.94 21.46
CA VAL A 273 -1.83 -3.17 22.58
C VAL A 273 -1.18 -4.06 23.64
N ASP A 274 -0.31 -4.99 23.23
CA ASP A 274 0.33 -6.00 24.07
C ASP A 274 -0.70 -6.72 24.97
N PRO A 275 -1.50 -7.64 24.39
CA PRO A 275 -2.56 -8.29 25.14
C PRO A 275 -2.01 -9.05 26.34
N THR A 276 -2.68 -8.86 27.47
CA THR A 276 -2.44 -9.63 28.69
C THR A 276 -2.84 -11.09 28.48
N PRO A 277 -2.34 -12.04 29.30
CA PRO A 277 -2.74 -13.44 29.21
C PRO A 277 -4.25 -13.65 29.30
N GLN A 278 -4.95 -12.85 30.11
CA GLN A 278 -6.41 -12.90 30.27
C GLN A 278 -7.14 -12.43 29.01
N GLU A 279 -6.72 -11.30 28.43
CA GLU A 279 -7.28 -10.79 27.17
C GLU A 279 -7.02 -11.74 25.99
N ALA A 280 -5.86 -12.39 25.99
CA ALA A 280 -5.54 -13.42 25.01
C ALA A 280 -6.41 -14.68 25.22
N ALA A 281 -6.64 -15.10 26.47
CA ALA A 281 -7.43 -16.28 26.81
C ALA A 281 -8.89 -16.15 26.35
N ALA A 282 -9.47 -14.95 26.44
CA ALA A 282 -10.80 -14.65 25.90
C ALA A 282 -10.91 -14.89 24.38
N ARG A 283 -9.78 -14.87 23.65
CA ARG A 283 -9.66 -15.03 22.19
C ARG A 283 -8.90 -16.29 21.79
N ALA A 284 -8.70 -17.23 22.73
CA ALA A 284 -7.88 -18.43 22.52
C ALA A 284 -8.31 -19.22 21.27
N ARG A 285 -9.61 -19.49 21.14
CA ARG A 285 -10.18 -20.22 19.98
C ARG A 285 -9.90 -19.53 18.66
N ASP A 286 -9.97 -18.20 18.61
CA ASP A 286 -9.71 -17.45 17.39
C ASP A 286 -8.23 -17.47 17.01
N TYR A 287 -7.31 -17.41 17.98
CA TYR A 287 -5.89 -17.61 17.69
C TYR A 287 -5.59 -19.01 17.14
N LEU A 288 -6.22 -20.06 17.68
CA LEU A 288 -6.05 -21.43 17.18
C LEU A 288 -6.55 -21.55 15.73
N ARG A 289 -7.71 -20.96 15.41
CA ARG A 289 -8.28 -20.91 14.04
C ARG A 289 -7.40 -20.20 13.02
N LEU A 290 -6.49 -19.32 13.45
CA LEU A 290 -5.56 -18.64 12.54
C LEU A 290 -4.37 -19.51 12.13
N LEU A 291 -4.02 -20.54 12.92
CA LEU A 291 -2.81 -21.34 12.69
C LEU A 291 -2.74 -22.05 11.32
N PRO A 292 -3.83 -22.66 10.80
CA PRO A 292 -3.76 -23.43 9.55
C PRO A 292 -3.47 -22.57 8.32
N ALA A 293 -4.14 -21.42 8.19
CA ALA A 293 -4.23 -20.70 6.92
C ALA A 293 -3.73 -19.25 6.95
N ALA A 294 -3.55 -18.64 8.12
CA ALA A 294 -3.12 -17.23 8.18
C ALA A 294 -1.69 -17.06 7.63
N PRO A 295 -1.34 -15.89 7.05
CA PRO A 295 0.03 -15.61 6.62
C PRO A 295 1.04 -15.80 7.75
N GLY A 296 2.27 -16.22 7.42
CA GLY A 296 3.26 -16.66 8.42
C GLY A 296 3.47 -15.73 9.61
N THR A 297 3.50 -14.40 9.41
CA THR A 297 3.62 -13.43 10.52
C THR A 297 2.42 -13.43 11.46
N VAL A 298 1.21 -13.62 10.93
CA VAL A 298 -0.02 -13.70 11.73
C VAL A 298 -0.10 -15.03 12.46
N ALA A 299 0.28 -16.13 11.80
CA ALA A 299 0.31 -17.45 12.42
C ALA A 299 1.34 -17.53 13.56
N GLU A 300 2.51 -16.89 13.39
CA GLU A 300 3.51 -16.78 14.45
C GLU A 300 2.98 -15.97 15.65
N LEU A 301 2.32 -14.84 15.39
CA LEU A 301 1.67 -14.05 16.43
C LEU A 301 0.59 -14.88 17.14
N ALA A 302 -0.30 -15.52 16.39
CA ALA A 302 -1.38 -16.32 16.92
C ALA A 302 -0.86 -17.48 17.78
N LEU A 303 0.19 -18.18 17.34
CA LEU A 303 0.85 -19.22 18.12
C LEU A 303 1.46 -18.67 19.41
N ALA A 304 2.11 -17.51 19.35
CA ALA A 304 2.67 -16.86 20.54
C ALA A 304 1.56 -16.49 21.54
N GLN A 305 0.39 -16.07 21.07
CA GLN A 305 -0.76 -15.80 21.93
C GLN A 305 -1.37 -17.08 22.50
N ALA A 306 -1.66 -18.08 21.66
CA ALA A 306 -2.23 -19.36 22.11
C ALA A 306 -1.34 -20.04 23.17
N ARG A 307 -0.01 -19.92 23.08
CA ARG A 307 0.88 -20.43 24.12
C ARG A 307 0.82 -19.67 25.46
N ARG A 308 0.28 -18.45 25.48
CA ARG A 308 0.12 -17.61 26.69
C ARG A 308 -1.22 -17.78 27.40
N THR A 309 -2.23 -18.35 26.74
CA THR A 309 -3.61 -18.40 27.26
C THR A 309 -3.89 -19.50 28.28
N GLY A 310 -2.93 -20.38 28.57
CA GLY A 310 -3.11 -21.53 29.47
C GLY A 310 -3.41 -22.84 28.73
N PRO A 311 -3.85 -23.91 29.43
CA PRO A 311 -4.18 -25.18 28.82
C PRO A 311 -5.39 -25.05 27.88
N HIS A 312 -5.30 -25.70 26.73
CA HIS A 312 -6.38 -25.79 25.74
C HIS A 312 -7.02 -27.18 25.79
N ASP A 313 -8.17 -27.32 25.15
CA ASP A 313 -8.76 -28.63 24.94
C ASP A 313 -7.80 -29.54 24.16
N PRO A 314 -7.60 -30.82 24.54
CA PRO A 314 -6.68 -31.71 23.84
C PRO A 314 -6.95 -31.83 22.34
N ALA A 315 -8.22 -31.84 21.92
CA ALA A 315 -8.56 -31.93 20.50
C ALA A 315 -8.13 -30.67 19.73
N ASP A 316 -8.36 -29.50 20.31
CA ASP A 316 -7.89 -28.20 19.78
C ASP A 316 -6.35 -28.17 19.62
N VAL A 317 -5.61 -28.77 20.58
CA VAL A 317 -4.15 -28.87 20.52
C VAL A 317 -3.69 -29.80 19.41
N VAL A 318 -4.30 -30.97 19.27
CA VAL A 318 -4.00 -31.93 18.21
C VAL A 318 -4.24 -31.30 16.83
N GLU A 319 -5.38 -30.65 16.65
CA GLU A 319 -5.72 -29.94 15.41
C GLU A 319 -4.70 -28.83 15.11
N ALA A 320 -4.37 -28.00 16.11
CA ALA A 320 -3.41 -26.92 15.97
C ALA A 320 -2.00 -27.42 15.59
N ILE A 321 -1.54 -28.50 16.22
CA ILE A 321 -0.24 -29.11 15.91
C ILE A 321 -0.25 -29.68 14.49
N GLY A 322 -1.30 -30.43 14.13
CA GLY A 322 -1.48 -30.96 12.78
C GLY A 322 -1.41 -29.85 11.73
N ALA A 323 -2.21 -28.80 11.93
CA ALA A 323 -2.23 -27.61 11.08
C ALA A 323 -0.85 -26.97 10.92
N LEU A 324 -0.11 -26.75 12.02
CA LEU A 324 1.23 -26.17 11.97
C LEU A 324 2.22 -27.04 11.21
N THR A 325 2.18 -28.37 11.38
CA THR A 325 3.09 -29.31 10.70
C THR A 325 2.81 -29.47 9.21
N PHE A 326 1.56 -29.27 8.79
CA PHE A 326 1.14 -29.33 7.38
C PHE A 326 1.62 -28.13 6.56
N ARG A 327 1.84 -26.99 7.21
CA ARG A 327 2.29 -25.77 6.53
C ARG A 327 3.63 -25.97 5.82
N ALA A 328 3.76 -25.38 4.63
CA ALA A 328 4.99 -25.42 3.85
C ALA A 328 6.14 -24.60 4.47
N GLU A 329 5.83 -23.64 5.35
CA GLU A 329 6.85 -22.83 5.99
C GLU A 329 7.54 -23.58 7.15
N ALA A 330 8.86 -23.74 7.06
CA ALA A 330 9.63 -24.52 8.04
C ALA A 330 9.59 -23.95 9.48
N LYS A 331 9.35 -22.65 9.67
CA LYS A 331 9.33 -22.04 11.00
C LYS A 331 8.06 -22.41 11.80
N PRO A 332 6.84 -22.20 11.28
CA PRO A 332 5.61 -22.76 11.86
C PRO A 332 5.66 -24.27 12.08
N ALA A 333 6.13 -25.05 11.09
CA ALA A 333 6.22 -26.50 11.22
C ALA A 333 7.15 -26.94 12.37
N ARG A 334 8.32 -26.29 12.51
CA ARG A 334 9.22 -26.54 13.66
C ARG A 334 8.60 -26.15 15.00
N ALA A 335 7.78 -25.10 15.02
CA ALA A 335 7.07 -24.68 16.23
C ALA A 335 5.97 -25.68 16.61
N GLY A 336 5.23 -26.21 15.63
CA GLY A 336 4.28 -27.32 15.82
C GLY A 336 4.96 -28.57 16.37
N LEU A 337 6.09 -28.99 15.79
CA LEU A 337 6.88 -30.13 16.31
C LEU A 337 7.44 -29.88 17.72
N LYS A 338 7.76 -28.64 18.07
CA LYS A 338 8.16 -28.29 19.45
C LYS A 338 6.98 -28.44 20.41
N TRP A 339 5.80 -27.97 20.02
CA TRP A 339 4.59 -28.13 20.82
C TRP A 339 4.21 -29.61 20.97
N LEU A 340 4.33 -30.41 19.91
CA LEU A 340 4.17 -31.87 19.95
C LEU A 340 5.10 -32.52 20.98
N ASP A 341 6.40 -32.19 20.99
CA ASP A 341 7.34 -32.70 21.98
C ASP A 341 6.95 -32.32 23.42
N GLU A 342 6.44 -31.10 23.61
CA GLU A 342 5.96 -30.62 24.91
C GLU A 342 4.69 -31.37 25.37
N GLU A 343 3.78 -31.68 24.45
CA GLU A 343 2.53 -32.39 24.72
C GLU A 343 2.77 -33.86 25.07
N VAL A 344 3.54 -34.57 24.26
CA VAL A 344 3.90 -35.98 24.51
C VAL A 344 4.63 -36.14 25.85
N ARG A 345 5.47 -35.16 26.23
CA ARG A 345 6.14 -35.16 27.54
C ARG A 345 5.19 -34.93 28.71
N ARG A 346 4.13 -34.15 28.52
CA ARG A 346 3.16 -33.82 29.56
C ARG A 346 2.15 -34.94 29.74
N SER A 347 1.65 -35.49 28.63
CA SER A 347 0.70 -36.59 28.60
C SER A 347 1.10 -37.61 27.53
N PRO A 348 1.93 -38.61 27.89
CA PRO A 348 2.34 -39.67 26.95
C PRO A 348 1.15 -40.46 26.38
N ALA A 349 0.03 -40.52 27.11
CA ALA A 349 -1.18 -41.23 26.69
C ALA A 349 -1.85 -40.59 25.45
N CYS A 350 -1.64 -39.31 25.20
CA CYS A 350 -2.20 -38.59 24.05
C CYS A 350 -1.25 -38.62 22.82
N ALA A 351 -0.11 -39.31 22.90
CA ALA A 351 0.88 -39.28 21.84
C ALA A 351 0.34 -39.84 20.51
N ASP A 352 -0.46 -40.91 20.56
CA ASP A 352 -0.98 -41.54 19.35
C ASP A 352 -1.90 -40.61 18.53
N GLU A 353 -2.64 -39.70 19.17
CA GLU A 353 -3.45 -38.68 18.48
C GLU A 353 -2.60 -37.68 17.69
N LEU A 354 -1.32 -37.52 18.05
CA LEU A 354 -0.35 -36.64 17.40
C LEU A 354 0.46 -37.35 16.29
N ALA A 355 0.29 -38.67 16.11
CA ALA A 355 0.98 -39.42 15.07
C ALA A 355 0.72 -38.88 13.64
N PRO A 356 -0.52 -38.46 13.27
CA PRO A 356 -0.78 -37.84 11.97
C PRO A 356 0.06 -36.58 11.69
N ALA A 357 0.34 -35.78 12.73
CA ALA A 357 1.18 -34.59 12.60
C ALA A 357 2.65 -34.94 12.32
N LEU A 358 3.17 -36.04 12.90
CA LEU A 358 4.50 -36.55 12.59
C LEU A 358 4.60 -37.08 11.16
N ALA A 359 3.61 -37.88 10.74
CA ALA A 359 3.54 -38.38 9.36
C ALA A 359 3.50 -37.24 8.35
N THR A 360 2.69 -36.21 8.61
CA THR A 360 2.64 -34.99 7.80
C THR A 360 4.00 -34.31 7.71
N ALA A 361 4.71 -34.18 8.83
CA ALA A 361 6.03 -33.56 8.88
C ALA A 361 7.14 -34.37 8.18
N PHE A 362 6.98 -35.69 8.01
CA PHE A 362 7.90 -36.51 7.22
C PHE A 362 7.88 -36.13 5.73
N GLY A 363 6.72 -35.73 5.22
CA GLY A 363 6.54 -35.23 3.85
C GLY A 363 6.95 -33.77 3.63
N HIS A 364 7.44 -33.07 4.65
CA HIS A 364 7.71 -31.64 4.56
C HIS A 364 8.93 -31.33 3.66
N VAL A 365 8.87 -30.25 2.87
CA VAL A 365 9.92 -29.85 1.90
C VAL A 365 11.29 -29.54 2.52
N SER A 366 11.32 -29.18 3.80
CA SER A 366 12.54 -28.86 4.54
C SER A 366 13.11 -30.09 5.25
N TYR A 367 14.35 -30.44 4.91
CA TYR A 367 15.12 -31.50 5.57
C TYR A 367 15.26 -31.30 7.09
N GLU A 368 15.33 -30.05 7.56
CA GLU A 368 15.39 -29.78 9.00
C GLU A 368 14.12 -30.20 9.73
N VAL A 369 12.95 -29.98 9.12
CA VAL A 369 11.65 -30.38 9.67
C VAL A 369 11.54 -31.90 9.68
N GLN A 370 11.85 -32.55 8.55
CA GLN A 370 11.88 -34.01 8.43
C GLN A 370 12.80 -34.66 9.48
N GLY A 371 14.03 -34.15 9.60
CA GLY A 371 15.01 -34.64 10.57
C GLY A 371 14.57 -34.42 12.01
N ARG A 372 13.87 -33.33 12.32
CA ARG A 372 13.32 -33.09 13.67
C ARG A 372 12.16 -34.03 13.96
N ALA A 373 11.24 -34.22 13.02
CA ALA A 373 10.12 -35.15 13.16
C ALA A 373 10.63 -36.59 13.39
N ALA A 374 11.57 -37.06 12.58
CA ALA A 374 12.17 -38.39 12.73
C ALA A 374 12.83 -38.59 14.11
N ARG A 375 13.55 -37.57 14.61
CA ARG A 375 14.13 -37.61 15.96
C ARG A 375 13.07 -37.68 17.05
N LEU A 376 11.95 -36.96 16.91
CA LEU A 376 10.86 -36.98 17.89
C LEU A 376 10.14 -38.33 17.90
N ALA A 377 9.87 -38.91 16.73
CA ALA A 377 9.31 -40.25 16.62
C ALA A 377 10.20 -41.27 17.36
N LEU A 378 11.51 -41.26 17.11
CA LEU A 378 12.46 -42.17 17.78
C LEU A 378 12.56 -41.92 19.29
N LYS A 379 12.61 -40.64 19.69
CA LYS A 379 12.71 -40.23 21.11
C LYS A 379 11.52 -40.73 21.93
N HIS A 380 10.32 -40.68 21.36
CA HIS A 380 9.06 -41.04 22.05
C HIS A 380 8.47 -42.35 21.55
N ALA A 381 9.30 -43.26 21.03
CA ALA A 381 8.81 -44.45 20.33
C ALA A 381 7.97 -45.41 21.17
N ALA A 382 8.09 -45.38 22.50
CA ALA A 382 7.24 -46.14 23.40
C ALA A 382 5.83 -45.54 23.54
N ALA A 383 5.67 -44.23 23.35
CA ALA A 383 4.39 -43.54 23.46
C ALA A 383 3.55 -43.64 22.17
N PHE A 384 4.19 -43.90 21.03
CA PHE A 384 3.54 -44.03 19.71
C PHE A 384 3.23 -45.49 19.31
N ASP A 385 2.92 -46.36 20.28
CA ASP A 385 2.81 -47.80 19.98
C ASP A 385 1.54 -48.12 19.17
N THR A 386 0.41 -47.47 19.47
CA THR A 386 -0.84 -47.62 18.72
C THR A 386 -0.77 -46.92 17.35
N GLY A 387 -0.07 -45.77 17.29
CA GLY A 387 0.20 -45.00 16.07
C GLY A 387 1.31 -45.57 15.17
N ARG A 388 1.90 -46.71 15.54
CA ARG A 388 3.04 -47.32 14.82
C ARG A 388 2.77 -47.54 13.34
N ALA A 389 1.59 -48.06 12.99
CA ALA A 389 1.23 -48.35 11.60
C ALA A 389 1.22 -47.09 10.72
N LEU A 390 0.67 -46.00 11.23
CA LEU A 390 0.60 -44.71 10.55
C LEU A 390 2.00 -44.10 10.36
N ILE A 391 2.86 -44.20 11.38
CA ILE A 391 4.25 -43.74 11.28
C ILE A 391 5.01 -44.56 10.24
N ALA A 392 4.82 -45.89 10.22
CA ALA A 392 5.45 -46.81 9.27
C ALA A 392 5.02 -46.51 7.82
N GLU A 393 3.75 -46.22 7.58
CA GLU A 393 3.23 -45.84 6.26
C GLU A 393 3.84 -44.53 5.73
N ALA A 394 4.19 -43.60 6.62
CA ALA A 394 4.79 -42.32 6.26
C ALA A 394 6.33 -42.38 6.08
N VAL A 395 6.99 -43.46 6.48
CA VAL A 395 8.47 -43.63 6.36
C VAL A 395 9.00 -43.39 4.94
N PRO A 396 8.35 -43.84 3.84
CA PRO A 396 8.83 -43.59 2.48
C PRO A 396 8.98 -42.10 2.14
N MET A 397 8.26 -41.20 2.83
CA MET A 397 8.35 -39.76 2.63
C MET A 397 9.66 -39.15 3.17
N LEU A 398 10.34 -39.87 4.08
CA LEU A 398 11.62 -39.43 4.62
C LEU A 398 12.77 -39.69 3.64
N PRO A 399 13.83 -38.86 3.68
CA PRO A 399 15.10 -39.18 3.05
C PRO A 399 15.65 -40.52 3.56
N ALA A 400 16.21 -41.34 2.67
CA ALA A 400 16.59 -42.73 2.93
C ALA A 400 17.35 -42.96 4.26
N ALA A 401 18.32 -42.11 4.59
CA ALA A 401 19.12 -42.23 5.82
C ALA A 401 18.29 -41.99 7.10
N LEU A 402 17.27 -41.13 7.06
CA LEU A 402 16.33 -40.92 8.17
C LEU A 402 15.26 -42.02 8.17
N GLY A 403 14.74 -42.35 6.99
CA GLY A 403 13.74 -43.41 6.80
C GLY A 403 14.20 -44.74 7.36
N ALA A 404 15.45 -45.17 7.07
CA ALA A 404 16.00 -46.43 7.60
C ALA A 404 16.05 -46.47 9.14
N LYS A 405 16.34 -45.34 9.79
CA LYS A 405 16.38 -45.27 11.27
C LYS A 405 14.99 -45.37 11.87
N VAL A 406 14.00 -44.71 11.28
CA VAL A 406 12.61 -44.75 11.75
C VAL A 406 12.01 -46.13 11.46
N ALA A 407 12.24 -46.68 10.26
CA ALA A 407 11.82 -48.02 9.86
C ALA A 407 12.30 -49.12 10.81
N ALA A 408 13.56 -49.04 11.28
CA ALA A 408 14.10 -50.02 12.22
C ALA A 408 13.32 -50.09 13.54
N ARG A 409 12.61 -49.02 13.95
CA ARG A 409 11.86 -48.97 15.20
C ARG A 409 10.36 -49.15 15.02
N PHE A 410 9.79 -48.66 13.92
CA PHE A 410 8.34 -48.63 13.68
C PHE A 410 7.87 -49.58 12.57
N GLY A 411 8.78 -50.11 11.75
CA GLY A 411 8.46 -50.81 10.51
C GLY A 411 8.30 -49.85 9.33
N GLY A 412 8.01 -50.40 8.15
CA GLY A 412 7.83 -49.65 6.89
C GLY A 412 9.03 -49.75 5.94
N GLU A 413 8.76 -49.59 4.64
CA GLU A 413 9.80 -49.59 3.60
C GLU A 413 10.46 -48.21 3.54
N SER A 414 11.73 -48.10 3.94
CA SER A 414 12.50 -46.89 3.66
C SER A 414 12.68 -46.75 2.15
N SER A 415 12.51 -45.54 1.60
CA SER A 415 12.83 -45.24 0.21
C SER A 415 14.26 -45.74 -0.09
N ASN A 416 14.34 -46.89 -0.77
CA ASN A 416 15.57 -47.65 -0.84
C ASN A 416 16.57 -46.84 -1.64
N THR A 417 17.63 -46.38 -0.98
CA THR A 417 18.84 -45.94 -1.69
C THR A 417 19.19 -47.11 -2.59
N TYR A 418 19.24 -46.89 -3.90
CA TYR A 418 19.73 -47.87 -4.85
C TYR A 418 21.13 -48.29 -4.38
N SER A 419 21.21 -49.37 -3.60
CA SER A 419 22.45 -49.95 -3.14
C SER A 419 23.07 -50.53 -4.40
N ARG A 420 24.14 -49.88 -4.85
CA ARG A 420 25.02 -50.34 -5.90
C ARG A 420 25.72 -51.61 -5.39
N SER A 421 25.01 -52.73 -5.33
CA SER A 421 25.60 -54.04 -5.09
C SER A 421 26.32 -54.46 -6.36
N ALA A 422 27.62 -54.68 -6.20
CA ALA A 422 28.54 -55.12 -7.22
C ALA A 422 28.04 -56.37 -7.96
N SER A 423 28.03 -56.32 -9.29
CA SER A 423 28.20 -57.51 -10.12
C SER A 423 29.69 -57.78 -10.29
N PRO A 424 30.16 -59.04 -10.21
CA PRO A 424 31.55 -59.37 -10.50
C PRO A 424 31.80 -59.36 -12.01
N GLY A 425 32.88 -58.68 -12.39
CA GLY A 425 33.71 -58.87 -13.58
C GLY A 425 33.06 -59.24 -14.91
N MET A 426 33.03 -58.27 -15.84
CA MET A 426 33.41 -58.52 -17.24
C MET A 426 34.16 -57.30 -17.75
N SER A 427 35.37 -57.56 -18.24
CA SER A 427 36.33 -56.59 -18.75
C SER A 427 35.92 -56.05 -20.11
N ALA A 428 36.17 -54.75 -20.27
CA ALA A 428 36.56 -54.03 -21.49
C ALA A 428 35.95 -54.46 -22.84
N ARG A 429 35.22 -53.53 -23.47
CA ARG A 429 35.69 -52.85 -24.68
C ARG A 429 34.75 -51.71 -25.11
N SER A 430 35.40 -50.64 -25.56
CA SER A 430 34.99 -49.64 -26.56
C SER A 430 33.56 -49.11 -26.50
N GLY A 431 33.45 -47.80 -26.25
CA GLY A 431 32.21 -47.06 -26.35
C GLY A 431 31.56 -47.20 -27.72
N TRP A 432 30.26 -46.90 -27.74
CA TRP A 432 29.56 -46.20 -28.81
C TRP A 432 28.17 -45.79 -28.32
N CYS A 433 27.83 -44.54 -28.61
CA CYS A 433 26.52 -43.92 -28.45
C CYS A 433 25.65 -44.31 -29.66
N PRO A 434 24.47 -44.94 -29.51
CA PRO A 434 23.64 -45.30 -30.64
C PRO A 434 22.47 -44.31 -30.83
N TYR A 435 22.73 -43.14 -31.44
CA TYR A 435 21.72 -42.46 -32.30
C TYR A 435 22.33 -41.36 -33.19
N CYS A 436 23.33 -41.69 -34.01
CA CYS A 436 23.62 -41.01 -35.28
C CYS A 436 23.86 -42.11 -36.32
N GLU A 437 22.88 -42.45 -37.16
CA GLU A 437 22.61 -41.81 -38.46
C GLU A 437 23.19 -42.63 -39.61
N ARG A 438 22.32 -43.20 -40.45
CA ARG A 438 22.62 -43.33 -41.88
C ARG A 438 21.36 -43.49 -42.75
N SER A 439 21.02 -42.37 -43.39
CA SER A 439 20.21 -42.26 -44.60
C SER A 439 20.88 -42.99 -45.79
N ARG A 440 20.15 -43.49 -46.80
CA ARG A 440 19.89 -42.88 -48.14
C ARG A 440 19.55 -43.99 -49.16
N PRO A 441 19.13 -43.72 -50.42
CA PRO A 441 18.42 -42.55 -50.98
C PRO A 441 17.30 -42.91 -52.00
N GLY A 442 16.53 -41.90 -52.45
CA GLY A 442 15.95 -41.87 -53.80
C GLY A 442 14.69 -41.01 -53.98
N THR A 443 14.88 -39.75 -54.42
CA THR A 443 14.06 -38.93 -55.38
C THR A 443 12.53 -38.93 -55.25
N THR A 444 11.77 -37.83 -55.24
CA THR A 444 11.89 -36.47 -55.83
C THR A 444 10.80 -35.56 -55.24
N SER A 445 10.98 -34.25 -55.40
CA SER A 445 10.01 -33.14 -55.30
C SER A 445 9.70 -32.54 -53.92
N SER A 446 10.15 -31.29 -53.81
CA SER A 446 10.02 -30.34 -52.72
C SER A 446 8.70 -29.56 -52.80
N THR A 447 8.19 -29.09 -51.66
CA THR A 447 8.16 -27.67 -51.24
C THR A 447 6.96 -27.36 -50.32
N SER A 448 7.30 -26.73 -49.20
CA SER A 448 6.47 -25.93 -48.27
C SER A 448 5.47 -26.61 -47.32
N CYS A 449 5.80 -26.43 -46.04
CA CYS A 449 5.02 -26.66 -44.84
C CYS A 449 3.65 -25.95 -44.81
N CYS A 450 2.66 -26.74 -44.39
CA CYS A 450 1.36 -26.38 -43.81
C CYS A 450 1.54 -25.38 -42.64
N ARG A 451 0.83 -24.26 -42.52
CA ARG A 451 -0.62 -24.00 -42.50
C ARG A 451 -1.35 -24.73 -41.35
N SER A 452 -1.40 -24.09 -40.19
CA SER A 452 -2.35 -24.38 -39.11
C SER A 452 -3.62 -23.51 -39.27
N ARG A 453 -4.79 -24.15 -39.22
CA ARG A 453 -6.14 -23.54 -39.15
C ARG A 453 -6.80 -24.06 -37.85
N ARG A 454 -7.21 -23.16 -36.94
CA ARG A 454 -8.58 -22.61 -36.72
C ARG A 454 -9.55 -23.65 -36.14
N SER A 455 -10.41 -23.38 -35.15
CA SER A 455 -11.04 -22.11 -34.72
C SER A 455 -11.95 -22.32 -33.50
N GLY A 456 -12.15 -21.26 -32.72
CA GLY A 456 -13.32 -21.04 -31.84
C GLY A 456 -13.29 -19.59 -31.33
N ALA A 457 -14.28 -18.77 -31.73
CA ALA A 457 -14.23 -17.31 -31.72
C ALA A 457 -15.16 -16.65 -30.69
N GLY A 458 -14.80 -15.46 -30.22
CA GLY A 458 -15.66 -14.48 -29.55
C GLY A 458 -14.97 -13.10 -29.49
N ARG A 459 -15.60 -12.07 -30.07
CA ARG A 459 -15.09 -10.70 -30.34
C ARG A 459 -14.92 -9.91 -29.02
N THR A 460 -14.06 -8.89 -28.87
CA THR A 460 -14.27 -7.51 -29.36
C THR A 460 -13.01 -6.63 -29.15
N THR A 461 -12.83 -5.64 -30.04
CA THR A 461 -12.10 -4.35 -29.92
C THR A 461 -10.57 -4.30 -29.86
N ALA A 462 -9.99 -3.71 -30.90
CA ALA A 462 -8.59 -3.33 -31.04
C ALA A 462 -8.27 -2.04 -30.27
N VAL A 463 -7.16 -2.06 -29.52
CA VAL A 463 -6.47 -0.87 -29.01
C VAL A 463 -5.05 -0.89 -29.57
N VAL A 464 -4.71 0.17 -30.30
CA VAL A 464 -3.39 0.46 -30.84
C VAL A 464 -2.45 0.77 -29.66
N TRP A 465 -1.38 -0.03 -29.51
CA TRP A 465 -0.32 0.19 -28.53
C TRP A 465 0.84 0.95 -29.19
N ALA A 466 1.08 2.19 -28.72
CA ALA A 466 2.27 2.97 -29.02
C ALA A 466 3.31 2.83 -27.90
N GLY A 467 4.59 2.90 -28.29
CA GLY A 467 5.74 2.40 -27.54
C GLY A 467 5.99 3.03 -26.16
N GLY A 468 6.26 2.17 -25.17
CA GLY A 468 6.75 2.55 -23.86
C GLY A 468 8.27 2.65 -23.81
N ARG A 469 8.81 3.81 -23.45
CA ARG A 469 10.18 3.95 -22.93
C ARG A 469 10.15 3.88 -21.41
N ARG A 470 10.78 2.84 -20.84
CA ARG A 470 11.04 2.69 -19.41
C ARG A 470 12.27 3.53 -19.04
N SER A 471 12.14 4.38 -18.03
CA SER A 471 13.27 5.05 -17.37
C SER A 471 13.56 4.33 -16.06
N CYS A 472 14.74 3.72 -15.96
CA CYS A 472 15.28 3.14 -14.75
C CYS A 472 15.86 4.25 -13.86
N ARG A 473 15.28 4.45 -12.67
CA ARG A 473 15.94 5.21 -11.58
C ARG A 473 16.86 4.26 -10.82
N HIS A 474 18.16 4.51 -10.88
CA HIS A 474 19.13 3.96 -9.94
C HIS A 474 19.09 4.77 -8.63
N THR A 475 18.64 4.14 -7.55
CA THR A 475 18.97 4.56 -6.18
C THR A 475 20.15 3.73 -5.70
N ALA A 476 21.27 4.41 -5.48
CA ALA A 476 22.46 3.86 -4.84
C ALA A 476 22.12 3.40 -3.42
N ARG A 477 22.38 2.12 -3.12
CA ARG A 477 22.33 1.57 -1.77
C ARG A 477 23.66 0.89 -1.50
N SER A 478 24.48 1.56 -0.72
CA SER A 478 25.70 1.04 -0.12
C SER A 478 25.33 0.03 0.96
N SER A 479 25.91 -1.16 0.93
CA SER A 479 26.05 -2.04 2.10
C SER A 479 27.31 -2.88 1.93
N PRO A 480 28.01 -3.20 3.04
CA PRO A 480 29.39 -3.66 3.02
C PRO A 480 29.47 -5.17 2.78
N SER A 481 30.50 -5.61 2.04
CA SER A 481 30.86 -7.01 1.86
C SER A 481 32.08 -7.38 2.70
N THR A 482 31.93 -8.47 3.44
CA THR A 482 32.98 -9.26 4.10
C THR A 482 33.98 -9.81 3.09
N THR A 483 35.27 -9.79 3.46
CA THR A 483 36.47 -10.42 2.89
C THR A 483 36.25 -11.92 2.56
N CYS A 484 36.79 -12.53 1.49
CA CYS A 484 38.21 -12.78 1.13
C CYS A 484 38.32 -13.48 -0.28
N PRO A 485 39.50 -13.81 -0.86
CA PRO A 485 39.91 -13.42 -2.23
C PRO A 485 40.16 -14.58 -3.23
N THR A 486 40.33 -14.28 -4.53
CA THR A 486 41.43 -14.75 -5.44
C THR A 486 41.29 -14.29 -6.92
N CYS A 487 42.44 -13.82 -7.48
CA CYS A 487 42.93 -13.76 -8.88
C CYS A 487 42.03 -13.22 -10.02
N SER A 488 42.28 -12.01 -10.55
CA SER A 488 43.08 -11.66 -11.77
C SER A 488 42.58 -12.34 -13.07
N THR A 489 42.27 -11.69 -14.21
CA THR A 489 42.98 -10.62 -14.94
C THR A 489 42.13 -10.14 -16.14
N SER A 490 42.39 -8.91 -16.63
CA SER A 490 42.32 -8.44 -18.03
C SER A 490 40.98 -8.12 -18.71
N GLY A 491 40.89 -6.93 -19.33
CA GLY A 491 40.04 -6.71 -20.51
C GLY A 491 39.40 -5.32 -20.64
N THR A 492 40.19 -4.29 -20.93
CA THR A 492 39.70 -2.94 -21.28
C THR A 492 39.21 -2.91 -22.73
N ILE A 493 37.94 -2.61 -22.99
CA ILE A 493 37.46 -2.16 -24.32
C ILE A 493 36.70 -0.84 -24.14
N ARG A 494 37.26 0.21 -24.76
CA ARG A 494 36.66 1.53 -24.92
C ARG A 494 35.53 1.46 -25.94
N GLY A 495 34.32 1.86 -25.55
CA GLY A 495 33.20 2.13 -26.44
C GLY A 495 32.56 3.46 -26.06
N SER A 496 32.91 4.50 -26.80
CA SER A 496 32.41 5.86 -26.66
C SER A 496 30.99 6.00 -27.21
N ILE A 497 30.02 6.34 -26.35
CA ILE A 497 28.67 6.77 -26.76
C ILE A 497 28.61 8.30 -26.65
N ARG A 498 28.51 8.98 -27.79
CA ARG A 498 28.15 10.40 -27.90
C ARG A 498 26.66 10.57 -27.56
N ILE A 499 26.36 11.22 -26.44
CA ILE A 499 25.01 11.70 -26.13
C ILE A 499 24.89 13.15 -26.62
N ILE A 500 24.07 13.38 -27.63
CA ILE A 500 23.71 14.71 -28.11
C ILE A 500 22.60 15.25 -27.19
N TRP A 501 22.91 16.25 -26.38
CA TRP A 501 21.91 17.04 -25.66
C TRP A 501 21.40 18.15 -26.57
N ARG A 502 20.08 18.17 -26.84
CA ARG A 502 19.41 19.36 -27.41
C ARG A 502 19.03 20.31 -26.26
N PRO A 503 19.38 21.61 -26.32
CA PRO A 503 18.96 22.58 -25.32
C PRO A 503 17.51 23.03 -25.55
N TRP A 504 16.75 23.18 -24.47
CA TRP A 504 15.48 23.90 -24.42
C TRP A 504 15.67 25.39 -24.76
N PRO A 505 14.70 26.06 -25.41
CA PRO A 505 14.84 27.46 -25.78
C PRO A 505 14.73 28.36 -24.55
N ARG A 506 15.71 29.28 -24.44
CA ARG A 506 15.73 30.36 -23.45
C ARG A 506 14.61 31.35 -23.76
N ARG A 507 13.62 31.49 -22.87
CA ARG A 507 12.76 32.68 -22.85
C ARG A 507 13.61 33.90 -22.49
N THR A 508 13.52 34.92 -23.33
CA THR A 508 14.13 36.24 -23.17
C THR A 508 13.48 36.95 -21.98
N ALA A 509 14.30 37.26 -20.98
CA ALA A 509 13.91 38.12 -19.87
C ALA A 509 13.78 39.56 -20.39
N ARG A 510 12.55 40.08 -20.47
CA ARG A 510 12.32 41.52 -20.55
C ARG A 510 12.62 42.12 -19.18
N SER A 511 13.48 43.14 -19.22
CA SER A 511 13.87 44.05 -18.16
C SER A 511 12.66 44.65 -17.45
N GLY A 512 12.49 44.31 -16.17
CA GLY A 512 11.61 45.01 -15.24
C GLY A 512 12.41 45.37 -13.99
N THR A 513 12.64 46.67 -13.83
CA THR A 513 13.28 47.34 -12.70
C THR A 513 12.69 46.89 -11.35
N ARG A 514 13.52 46.27 -10.50
CA ARG A 514 13.25 46.13 -9.06
C ARG A 514 13.89 47.29 -8.31
N PRO A 515 13.20 47.98 -7.38
CA PRO A 515 13.88 48.67 -6.31
C PRO A 515 14.23 47.72 -5.15
N ARG A 516 15.36 48.04 -4.52
CA ARG A 516 16.01 47.37 -3.41
C ARG A 516 15.26 47.57 -2.08
N SER A 517 15.20 46.49 -1.30
CA SER A 517 15.40 46.37 0.16
C SER A 517 14.94 47.51 1.09
N SER A 518 14.05 47.18 2.03
CA SER A 518 14.18 47.61 3.43
C SER A 518 13.30 46.77 4.36
N TRP A 519 13.93 46.06 5.30
CA TRP A 519 13.46 45.71 6.65
C TRP A 519 14.76 45.39 7.45
N PRO A 520 14.83 45.55 8.79
CA PRO A 520 13.73 45.77 9.73
C PRO A 520 13.99 46.87 10.78
N THR A 521 12.94 47.31 11.49
CA THR A 521 13.10 47.86 12.84
C THR A 521 11.85 47.63 13.67
N SER A 522 12.05 47.27 14.93
CA SER A 522 11.10 47.12 16.03
C SER A 522 10.33 45.79 16.16
N TRP A 523 10.76 45.02 17.17
CA TRP A 523 9.93 44.09 17.94
C TRP A 523 9.81 44.69 19.36
N PRO A 524 8.62 44.71 19.99
CA PRO A 524 8.53 45.04 21.40
C PRO A 524 8.87 43.82 22.26
N SER A 525 9.75 44.08 23.22
CA SER A 525 10.14 43.22 24.33
C SER A 525 9.05 43.19 25.40
N GLY A 526 8.81 42.01 26.00
CA GLY A 526 7.98 41.94 27.21
C GLY A 526 7.57 40.55 27.65
N MET A 527 8.51 39.72 28.14
CA MET A 527 8.34 38.97 29.40
C MET A 527 9.58 38.16 29.75
N ARG A 528 10.20 38.54 30.87
CA ARG A 528 11.14 37.72 31.63
C ARG A 528 10.33 36.75 32.50
N ARG A 529 10.73 35.46 32.56
CA ARG A 529 11.04 34.75 33.82
C ARG A 529 11.50 33.30 33.59
N ARG A 530 12.73 33.06 34.06
CA ARG A 530 13.24 31.94 34.89
C ARG A 530 13.44 30.54 34.26
N CYS A 531 14.73 30.18 34.25
CA CYS A 531 15.31 28.84 34.14
C CYS A 531 15.05 27.92 35.35
N ARG A 532 15.38 26.63 35.12
CA ARG A 532 15.59 25.45 36.00
C ARG A 532 14.41 24.47 36.01
N CYS A 533 14.55 23.15 35.85
CA CYS A 533 15.66 22.23 36.11
C CYS A 533 15.75 21.06 35.09
N CYS A 534 16.96 20.53 34.93
CA CYS A 534 17.31 19.23 34.36
C CYS A 534 16.84 18.05 35.23
N CYS A 535 16.68 16.87 34.63
CA CYS A 535 17.02 15.50 35.10
C CYS A 535 16.49 14.49 34.04
N GLY A 536 17.18 13.46 33.55
CA GLY A 536 18.50 12.93 33.86
C GLY A 536 18.91 11.85 32.84
N TRP A 537 20.23 11.67 32.68
CA TRP A 537 20.90 10.54 32.01
C TRP A 537 22.04 10.05 32.93
N PRO A 538 22.46 8.77 32.85
CA PRO A 538 23.14 8.04 33.92
C PRO A 538 24.65 8.33 34.07
N PRO A 539 25.26 7.98 35.23
CA PRO A 539 26.62 8.38 35.59
C PRO A 539 27.67 7.42 35.00
N GLY A 540 28.81 7.95 34.54
CA GLY A 540 29.99 7.11 34.27
C GLY A 540 30.94 7.50 33.14
N ALA A 541 30.95 8.73 32.61
CA ALA A 541 31.92 9.14 31.60
C ALA A 541 32.84 10.28 32.09
N ILE A 542 34.09 9.93 32.34
CA ILE A 542 35.21 10.82 32.67
C ILE A 542 35.61 11.60 31.40
N CYS A 543 35.70 12.93 31.50
CA CYS A 543 36.09 13.81 30.40
C CYS A 543 37.52 14.35 30.63
N PRO A 544 38.45 14.30 29.65
CA PRO A 544 39.80 14.82 29.82
C PRO A 544 39.86 16.36 29.60
N PRO A 545 40.84 17.08 30.19
CA PRO A 545 40.83 18.53 30.21
C PRO A 545 41.28 19.17 28.89
N ARG A 546 40.63 20.30 28.56
CA ARG A 546 40.93 21.19 27.44
C ARG A 546 42.31 21.85 27.59
N ARG A 547 43.10 21.83 26.51
CA ARG A 547 44.21 22.78 26.29
C ARG A 547 43.75 23.93 25.41
N SER A 548 44.20 25.11 25.80
CA SER A 548 44.09 26.42 25.17
C SER A 548 45.13 26.63 24.05
N ALA A 549 44.72 27.24 22.93
CA ALA A 549 45.51 28.10 22.03
C ALA A 549 44.52 28.72 21.01
N ALA A 550 44.24 30.02 21.04
CA ALA A 550 45.03 31.14 20.48
C ALA A 550 44.89 31.30 18.95
N SER A 551 44.17 32.36 18.57
CA SER A 551 44.39 33.31 17.47
C SER A 551 44.91 32.83 16.09
N SER A 552 44.14 33.11 15.04
CA SER A 552 44.54 34.06 13.98
C SER A 552 43.41 34.27 12.95
N ARG A 553 43.34 35.51 12.46
CA ARG A 553 42.53 35.97 11.32
C ARG A 553 43.26 35.66 10.01
N CYS A 554 42.51 35.34 8.96
CA CYS A 554 42.52 35.96 7.63
C CYS A 554 41.27 35.49 6.88
#